data_AF-A0A176RX95-F1
#
_entry.id   AF-A0A176RX95-F1
#
_cell.length_a   1.000
_cell.length_b   1.000
_cell.length_c   1.000
_cell.angle_alpha   90.00
_cell.angle_beta   90.00
_cell.angle_gamma   90.00
#
_symmetry.space_group_name_H-M   'P 1'
#
loop_
_entity.id
_entity.type
_entity.pdbx_description
1 polymer ?
#
loop_
_entity_poly.entity_id
_entity_poly.type
_entity_poly.pdbx_seq_one_letter_code
_entity_poly.pdbx_strand_id
1 'polypeptide(L)'
;MLGKSMLIAAGFSTFAKLKAWHVQLYLKCLWIIHTYPFYWAHKPLCERFQSDVIRIGTMFVCRSCFMFYAGMIVSVLFCSLFPQQTMGVILFFVFSSILLPFSFPPWYKKLPRWARDTLRLIMGMTIVLCVYLIFFGHFLLGVFSAALLIIFWKVYLIFRQQQKRHDCDGCLEFHNNEICTGFSFQAQRIRKYEKQATQIVLKSGYVPKSIRRVLGSKQKK
;
A
#
# COMPACT_ATOMS: atom_id res chain seq x y z
N MET A 1 -34.58 40.80 -21.18
CA MET A 1 -34.76 39.38 -21.60
C MET A 1 -33.54 38.46 -21.34
N LEU A 2 -32.54 38.88 -20.55
CA LEU A 2 -31.30 38.08 -20.31
C LEU A 2 -31.40 37.03 -19.18
N GLY A 3 -32.46 37.03 -18.35
CA GLY A 3 -32.54 36.20 -17.14
C GLY A 3 -32.90 34.72 -17.34
N LYS A 4 -33.64 34.37 -18.42
CA LYS A 4 -34.07 32.96 -18.64
C LYS A 4 -32.95 32.06 -19.15
N SER A 5 -31.99 32.60 -19.91
CA SER A 5 -30.87 31.83 -20.47
C SER A 5 -29.86 31.37 -19.42
N MET A 6 -29.69 32.14 -18.33
CA MET A 6 -28.74 31.84 -17.25
C MET A 6 -29.19 30.65 -16.38
N LEU A 7 -30.50 30.51 -16.13
CA LEU A 7 -31.04 29.42 -15.30
C LEU A 7 -30.93 28.06 -15.99
N ILE A 8 -31.09 28.01 -17.32
CA ILE A 8 -30.95 26.78 -18.10
C ILE A 8 -29.50 26.29 -18.08
N ALA A 9 -28.52 27.19 -18.27
CA ALA A 9 -27.10 26.83 -18.25
C ALA A 9 -26.63 26.27 -16.89
N ALA A 10 -27.14 26.81 -15.78
CA ALA A 10 -26.83 26.32 -14.44
C ALA A 10 -27.30 24.87 -14.22
N GLY A 11 -28.53 24.56 -14.67
CA GLY A 11 -29.11 23.22 -14.58
C GLY A 11 -28.35 22.16 -15.40
N PHE A 12 -27.93 22.47 -16.63
CA PHE A 12 -27.12 21.54 -17.42
C PHE A 12 -25.76 21.22 -16.76
N SER A 13 -25.16 22.19 -16.06
CA SER A 13 -23.88 21.98 -15.39
C SER A 13 -23.97 21.03 -14.19
N THR A 14 -25.07 21.06 -13.43
CA THR A 14 -25.27 20.22 -12.25
C THR A 14 -25.57 18.77 -12.63
N PHE A 15 -26.41 18.54 -13.64
CA PHE A 15 -26.68 17.19 -14.16
C PHE A 15 -25.41 16.52 -14.72
N ALA A 16 -24.58 17.26 -15.47
CA ALA A 16 -23.32 16.74 -15.99
C ALA A 16 -22.32 16.36 -14.87
N LYS A 17 -22.23 17.18 -13.81
CA LYS A 17 -21.40 16.89 -12.64
C LYS A 17 -21.89 15.65 -11.89
N LEU A 18 -23.19 15.53 -11.67
CA LEU A 18 -23.78 14.37 -11.00
C LEU A 18 -23.51 13.08 -11.77
N LYS A 19 -23.73 13.08 -13.10
CA LYS A 19 -23.45 11.93 -13.97
C LYS A 19 -21.96 11.54 -13.93
N ALA A 20 -21.06 12.52 -13.99
CA ALA A 20 -19.63 12.28 -13.90
C ALA A 20 -19.21 11.65 -12.56
N TRP A 21 -19.81 12.09 -11.45
CA TRP A 21 -19.53 11.55 -10.12
C TRP A 21 -19.96 10.09 -9.99
N HIS A 22 -21.15 9.73 -10.48
CA HIS A 22 -21.63 8.34 -10.50
C HIS A 22 -20.71 7.42 -11.29
N VAL A 23 -20.26 7.85 -12.49
CA VAL A 23 -19.32 7.06 -13.31
C VAL A 23 -17.99 6.87 -12.58
N GLN A 24 -17.45 7.92 -11.93
CA GLN A 24 -16.21 7.80 -11.17
C GLN A 24 -16.33 6.84 -9.99
N LEU A 25 -17.44 6.90 -9.24
CA LEU A 25 -17.68 6.00 -8.13
C LEU A 25 -17.78 4.55 -8.63
N TYR A 26 -18.52 4.32 -9.71
CA TYR A 26 -18.63 3.01 -10.33
C TYR A 26 -17.27 2.47 -10.77
N LEU A 27 -16.44 3.28 -11.43
CA LEU A 27 -15.09 2.88 -11.84
C LEU A 27 -14.19 2.53 -10.64
N LYS A 28 -14.31 3.26 -9.51
CA LYS A 28 -13.59 2.94 -8.28
C LYS A 28 -14.04 1.61 -7.69
N CYS A 29 -15.36 1.37 -7.61
CA CYS A 29 -15.90 0.08 -7.14
C CYS A 29 -15.43 -1.07 -8.05
N LEU A 30 -15.46 -0.87 -9.36
CA LEU A 30 -15.01 -1.83 -10.35
C LEU A 30 -13.51 -2.14 -10.19
N TRP A 31 -12.68 -1.10 -9.96
CA TRP A 31 -11.26 -1.27 -9.68
C TRP A 31 -11.05 -2.14 -8.43
N ILE A 32 -11.76 -1.86 -7.34
CA ILE A 32 -11.68 -2.66 -6.11
C ILE A 32 -12.07 -4.11 -6.39
N ILE A 33 -13.17 -4.37 -7.11
CA ILE A 33 -13.62 -5.73 -7.43
C ILE A 33 -12.58 -6.53 -8.23
N HIS A 34 -11.83 -5.89 -9.14
CA HIS A 34 -10.80 -6.61 -9.91
C HIS A 34 -9.46 -6.70 -9.19
N THR A 35 -9.15 -5.74 -8.31
CA THR A 35 -7.84 -5.67 -7.64
C THR A 35 -7.81 -6.28 -6.25
N TYR A 36 -8.94 -6.41 -5.54
CA TYR A 36 -8.99 -7.01 -4.20
C TYR A 36 -8.26 -8.36 -4.09
N PRO A 37 -8.27 -9.27 -5.10
CA PRO A 37 -7.58 -10.55 -4.99
C PRO A 37 -6.07 -10.40 -4.79
N PHE A 38 -5.45 -9.33 -5.30
CA PHE A 38 -4.00 -9.13 -5.24
C PHE A 38 -3.60 -7.79 -4.66
N TYR A 39 -4.55 -7.01 -4.14
CA TYR A 39 -4.31 -5.67 -3.60
C TYR A 39 -3.23 -5.67 -2.50
N TRP A 40 -3.18 -6.75 -1.72
CA TRP A 40 -2.23 -6.93 -0.63
C TRP A 40 -0.95 -7.69 -1.02
N ALA A 41 -0.86 -8.16 -2.27
CA ALA A 41 0.29 -8.89 -2.80
C ALA A 41 1.37 -7.93 -3.30
N HIS A 42 2.25 -7.50 -2.39
CA HIS A 42 3.37 -6.59 -2.68
C HIS A 42 4.57 -7.28 -3.38
N LYS A 43 4.50 -8.59 -3.57
CA LYS A 43 5.52 -9.43 -4.23
C LYS A 43 4.87 -10.18 -5.40
N PRO A 44 5.65 -10.56 -6.43
CA PRO A 44 5.16 -11.40 -7.52
C PRO A 44 4.62 -12.73 -7.00
N LEU A 45 3.72 -13.36 -7.75
CA LEU A 45 3.08 -14.64 -7.42
C LEU A 45 3.78 -15.85 -8.05
N CYS A 46 5.03 -15.69 -8.53
CA CYS A 46 5.79 -16.81 -9.09
C CYS A 46 6.37 -17.70 -7.99
N GLU A 47 6.80 -18.91 -8.37
CA GLU A 47 7.35 -19.93 -7.47
C GLU A 47 8.47 -19.38 -6.56
N ARG A 48 9.38 -18.56 -7.12
CA ARG A 48 10.47 -17.91 -6.38
C ARG A 48 10.01 -17.09 -5.17
N PHE A 49 8.82 -16.49 -5.23
CA PHE A 49 8.26 -15.65 -4.16
C PHE A 49 7.06 -16.30 -3.46
N GLN A 50 6.77 -17.57 -3.75
CA GLN A 50 5.59 -18.26 -3.20
C GLN A 50 5.61 -18.29 -1.67
N SER A 51 6.78 -18.42 -1.04
CA SER A 51 6.92 -18.38 0.43
C SER A 51 6.60 -17.02 1.07
N ASP A 52 6.58 -15.96 0.28
CA ASP A 52 6.38 -14.58 0.74
C ASP A 52 4.90 -14.16 0.69
N VAL A 53 4.03 -15.01 0.16
CA VAL A 53 2.61 -14.73 -0.05
C VAL A 53 1.76 -15.80 0.62
N ILE A 54 0.77 -15.38 1.40
CA ILE A 54 -0.25 -16.24 1.99
C ILE A 54 -1.50 -16.13 1.11
N ARG A 55 -2.10 -17.28 0.81
CA ARG A 55 -3.38 -17.33 0.09
C ARG A 55 -4.52 -17.54 1.10
N ILE A 56 -5.48 -16.61 1.12
CA ILE A 56 -6.69 -16.68 1.95
C ILE A 56 -7.88 -16.65 0.99
N GLY A 57 -8.43 -17.83 0.68
CA GLY A 57 -9.46 -17.98 -0.35
C GLY A 57 -8.98 -17.53 -1.74
N THR A 58 -9.59 -16.45 -2.25
CA THR A 58 -9.21 -15.81 -3.53
C THR A 58 -8.20 -14.68 -3.38
N MET A 59 -7.83 -14.32 -2.15
CA MET A 59 -6.92 -13.21 -1.86
C MET A 59 -5.48 -13.67 -1.64
N PHE A 60 -4.55 -12.89 -2.17
CA PHE A 60 -3.11 -13.02 -1.99
C PHE A 60 -2.62 -11.89 -1.08
N VAL A 61 -2.07 -12.26 0.07
CA VAL A 61 -1.61 -11.32 1.09
C VAL A 61 -0.11 -11.49 1.29
N CYS A 62 0.64 -10.39 1.22
CA CYS A 62 2.06 -10.42 1.57
C CYS A 62 2.24 -10.85 3.03
N ARG A 63 2.95 -11.95 3.25
CA ARG A 63 3.20 -12.53 4.58
C ARG A 63 3.83 -11.53 5.54
N SER A 64 4.80 -10.75 5.06
CA SER A 64 5.46 -9.72 5.88
C SER A 64 4.55 -8.55 6.23
N CYS A 65 3.59 -8.19 5.37
CA CYS A 65 2.58 -7.18 5.69
C CYS A 65 1.59 -7.71 6.71
N PHE A 66 1.14 -8.96 6.55
CA PHE A 66 0.27 -9.62 7.51
C PHE A 66 0.87 -9.62 8.92
N MET A 67 2.13 -10.04 9.05
CA MET A 67 2.84 -10.05 10.35
C MET A 67 2.99 -8.66 10.96
N PHE A 68 3.27 -7.65 10.12
CA PHE A 68 3.33 -6.27 10.56
C PHE A 68 2.00 -5.77 11.15
N TYR A 69 0.88 -5.98 10.44
CA TYR A 69 -0.44 -5.61 10.94
C TYR A 69 -0.87 -6.42 12.16
N ALA A 70 -0.53 -7.72 12.21
CA ALA A 70 -0.75 -8.54 13.39
C ALA A 70 -0.02 -7.97 14.61
N GLY A 71 1.25 -7.56 14.45
CA GLY A 71 2.01 -6.89 15.50
C GLY A 71 1.37 -5.60 16.00
N MET A 72 0.84 -4.77 15.09
CA MET A 72 0.10 -3.56 15.48
C MET A 72 -1.15 -3.92 16.30
N ILE A 73 -1.96 -4.87 15.85
CA ILE A 73 -3.18 -5.31 16.54
C ILE A 73 -2.85 -5.85 17.93
N VAL A 74 -1.85 -6.75 18.03
CA VAL A 74 -1.43 -7.32 19.31
C VAL A 74 -0.95 -6.23 20.26
N SER A 75 -0.18 -5.25 19.79
CA SER A 75 0.28 -4.15 20.64
C SER A 75 -0.86 -3.25 21.11
N VAL A 76 -1.85 -2.95 20.27
CA VAL A 76 -3.03 -2.17 20.68
C VAL A 76 -3.79 -2.91 21.77
N LEU A 77 -4.10 -4.19 21.55
CA LEU A 77 -4.80 -5.04 22.53
C LEU A 77 -4.00 -5.12 23.84
N PHE A 78 -2.69 -5.31 23.77
CA PHE A 78 -1.82 -5.36 24.93
C PHE A 78 -1.85 -4.05 25.72
N CYS A 79 -1.68 -2.90 25.07
CA CYS A 79 -1.76 -1.59 25.73
C CYS A 79 -3.14 -1.29 26.33
N SER A 80 -4.22 -1.82 25.73
CA SER A 80 -5.57 -1.68 26.26
C SER A 80 -5.82 -2.56 27.50
N LEU A 81 -5.28 -3.77 27.52
CA LEU A 81 -5.44 -4.71 28.65
C LEU A 81 -4.50 -4.38 29.82
N PHE A 82 -3.33 -3.83 29.54
CA PHE A 82 -2.30 -3.52 30.53
C PHE A 82 -1.86 -2.05 30.41
N PRO A 83 -2.61 -1.11 30.98
CA PRO A 83 -2.37 0.33 30.81
C PRO A 83 -1.18 0.85 31.64
N GLN A 84 -0.35 -0.02 32.24
CA GLN A 84 0.83 0.39 32.98
C GLN A 84 1.88 0.99 32.04
N GLN A 85 2.05 2.31 32.11
CA GLN A 85 2.95 3.08 31.23
C GLN A 85 4.41 2.57 31.28
N THR A 86 4.87 2.18 32.47
CA THR A 86 6.24 1.65 32.68
C THR A 86 6.51 0.41 31.84
N MET A 87 5.53 -0.50 31.72
CA MET A 87 5.66 -1.69 30.89
C MET A 87 5.71 -1.35 29.41
N GLY A 88 4.93 -0.36 28.96
CA GLY A 88 4.98 0.15 27.59
C GLY A 88 6.35 0.72 27.23
N VAL A 89 6.97 1.48 28.13
CA VAL A 89 8.34 2.01 27.97
C VAL A 89 9.37 0.88 27.87
N ILE A 90 9.33 -0.10 28.78
CA ILE A 90 10.26 -1.23 28.79
C ILE A 90 10.15 -2.03 27.49
N LEU A 91 8.94 -2.41 27.09
CA LEU A 91 8.71 -3.16 25.86
C LEU A 91 9.16 -2.37 24.63
N PHE A 92 8.94 -1.06 24.60
CA PHE A 92 9.40 -0.21 23.52
C PHE A 92 10.92 -0.28 23.36
N PHE A 93 11.68 -0.18 24.46
CA PHE A 93 13.14 -0.27 24.41
C PHE A 93 13.63 -1.68 24.04
N VAL A 94 13.02 -2.73 24.61
CA VAL A 94 13.37 -4.13 24.28
C VAL A 94 13.10 -4.43 22.80
N PHE A 95 11.94 -4.04 22.28
CA PHE A 95 11.63 -4.27 20.88
C PHE A 95 12.48 -3.42 19.94
N SER A 96 12.77 -2.16 20.29
CA SER A 96 13.62 -1.30 19.47
C SER A 96 15.08 -1.77 19.43
N SER A 97 15.62 -2.27 20.54
CA SER A 97 16.98 -2.79 20.62
C SER A 97 17.17 -4.08 19.81
N ILE A 98 16.12 -4.89 19.68
CA ILE A 98 16.10 -6.05 18.77
C ILE A 98 15.86 -5.59 17.32
N LEU A 99 14.90 -4.70 17.09
CA LEU A 99 14.47 -4.34 15.74
C LEU A 99 15.58 -3.63 14.94
N LEU A 100 16.24 -2.63 15.52
CA LEU A 100 17.19 -1.77 14.81
C LEU A 100 18.40 -2.52 14.23
N PRO A 101 19.15 -3.34 15.01
CA PRO A 101 20.31 -4.05 14.46
C PRO A 101 19.90 -5.13 13.45
N PHE A 102 18.85 -5.91 13.76
CA PHE A 102 18.46 -7.05 12.92
C PHE A 102 17.67 -6.66 11.66
N SER A 103 17.12 -5.44 11.60
CA SER A 103 16.43 -4.94 10.40
C SER A 103 17.38 -4.34 9.36
N PHE A 104 18.69 -4.30 9.63
CA PHE A 104 19.66 -3.77 8.67
C PHE A 104 19.69 -4.64 7.39
N PRO A 105 19.49 -4.06 6.17
CA PRO A 105 19.22 -4.83 4.95
C PRO A 105 20.25 -5.91 4.57
N PRO A 106 21.56 -5.72 4.75
CA PRO A 106 22.56 -6.76 4.48
C PRO A 106 22.40 -8.00 5.36
N TRP A 107 22.00 -7.83 6.62
CA TRP A 107 21.80 -8.94 7.56
C TRP A 107 20.41 -9.54 7.41
N TYR A 108 19.39 -8.69 7.24
CA TYR A 108 17.99 -9.09 7.12
C TYR A 108 17.76 -10.13 6.02
N LYS A 109 18.43 -10.04 4.86
CA LYS A 109 18.29 -11.02 3.78
C LYS A 109 18.85 -12.41 4.13
N LYS A 110 19.85 -12.48 5.01
CA LYS A 110 20.48 -13.74 5.44
C LYS A 110 19.69 -14.46 6.53
N LEU A 111 18.81 -13.75 7.24
CA LEU A 111 18.00 -14.33 8.30
C LEU A 111 17.00 -15.36 7.76
N PRO A 112 16.71 -16.45 8.50
CA PRO A 112 15.68 -17.40 8.12
C PRO A 112 14.30 -16.73 8.06
N ARG A 113 13.37 -17.34 7.31
CA ARG A 113 12.06 -16.73 7.02
C ARG A 113 11.27 -16.37 8.27
N TRP A 114 11.24 -17.26 9.27
CA TRP A 114 10.52 -17.03 10.53
C TRP A 114 11.08 -15.82 11.28
N ALA A 115 12.40 -15.62 11.31
CA ALA A 115 13.02 -14.47 11.98
C ALA A 115 12.65 -13.15 11.29
N ARG A 116 12.61 -13.14 9.95
CA ARG A 116 12.14 -11.96 9.19
C ARG A 116 10.68 -11.62 9.47
N ASP A 117 9.83 -12.63 9.66
CA ASP A 117 8.44 -12.45 10.03
C ASP A 117 8.28 -11.91 11.46
N THR A 118 9.06 -12.45 12.41
CA THR A 118 9.11 -11.94 13.80
C THR A 118 9.57 -10.48 13.84
N LEU A 119 10.61 -10.11 13.09
CA LEU A 119 11.03 -8.71 12.99
C LEU A 119 9.95 -7.79 12.44
N ARG A 120 9.14 -8.27 11.47
CA ARG A 120 8.01 -7.50 10.94
C ARG A 120 6.92 -7.30 11.97
N LEU A 121 6.64 -8.33 12.77
CA LEU A 121 5.70 -8.25 13.88
C LEU A 121 6.19 -7.28 14.96
N ILE A 122 7.45 -7.38 15.38
CA ILE A 122 8.09 -6.45 16.33
C ILE A 122 8.02 -5.03 15.80
N MET A 123 8.32 -4.80 14.50
CA MET A 123 8.21 -3.48 13.88
C MET A 123 6.80 -2.87 14.02
N GLY A 124 5.76 -3.69 13.83
CA GLY A 124 4.37 -3.26 14.04
C GLY A 124 4.09 -2.86 15.48
N MET A 125 4.56 -3.66 16.43
CA MET A 125 4.44 -3.37 17.87
C MET A 125 5.18 -2.08 18.26
N THR A 126 6.42 -1.91 17.82
CA THR A 126 7.23 -0.73 18.12
C THR A 126 6.57 0.57 17.65
N ILE A 127 5.92 0.57 16.48
CA ILE A 127 5.21 1.77 15.98
C ILE A 127 4.03 2.12 16.88
N VAL A 128 3.21 1.13 17.28
CA VAL A 128 2.07 1.37 18.18
C VAL A 128 2.55 1.83 19.56
N LEU A 129 3.58 1.20 20.11
CA LEU A 129 4.19 1.62 21.38
C LEU A 129 4.75 3.04 21.30
N CYS A 130 5.39 3.42 20.19
CA CYS A 130 5.87 4.78 19.99
C CYS A 130 4.72 5.81 20.05
N VAL A 131 3.60 5.51 19.39
CA VAL A 131 2.40 6.37 19.42
C VAL A 131 1.80 6.40 20.84
N TYR A 132 1.71 5.25 21.50
CA TYR A 132 1.24 5.14 22.88
C TYR A 132 2.08 6.02 23.83
N LEU A 133 3.41 6.00 23.73
CA LEU A 133 4.29 6.84 24.55
C LEU A 133 4.03 8.35 24.36
N ILE A 134 3.71 8.78 23.13
CA ILE A 134 3.37 10.18 22.83
C ILE A 134 2.09 10.59 23.57
N PHE A 135 1.06 9.73 23.60
CA PHE A 135 -0.23 10.05 24.20
C PHE A 135 -0.24 9.92 25.73
N PHE A 136 0.56 9.03 26.32
CA PHE A 136 0.50 8.71 27.76
C PHE A 136 1.63 9.36 28.59
N GLY A 137 2.09 10.55 28.20
CA GLY A 137 2.94 11.40 29.06
C GLY A 137 4.45 11.31 28.80
N HIS A 138 4.91 10.48 27.87
CA HIS A 138 6.31 10.41 27.45
C HIS A 138 6.55 11.11 26.11
N PHE A 139 6.01 12.33 25.95
CA PHE A 139 5.99 13.07 24.69
C PHE A 139 7.39 13.23 24.06
N LEU A 140 8.38 13.73 24.83
CA LEU A 140 9.74 13.95 24.33
C LEU A 140 10.39 12.65 23.85
N LEU A 141 10.26 11.57 24.62
CA LEU A 141 10.78 10.26 24.27
C LEU A 141 10.10 9.71 23.00
N GLY A 142 8.78 9.83 22.92
CA GLY A 142 8.00 9.39 21.77
C GLY A 142 8.34 10.15 20.49
N VAL A 143 8.47 11.49 20.55
CA VAL A 143 8.85 12.32 19.39
C VAL A 143 10.28 12.04 18.95
N PHE A 144 11.23 11.95 19.88
CA PHE A 144 12.62 11.60 19.57
C PHE A 144 12.72 10.22 18.92
N SER A 145 12.02 9.23 19.46
CA SER A 145 11.93 7.88 18.91
C SER A 145 11.32 7.86 17.52
N ALA A 146 10.23 8.61 17.29
CA ALA A 146 9.61 8.74 15.98
C ALA A 146 10.57 9.35 14.96
N ALA A 147 11.34 10.37 15.34
CA ALA A 147 12.35 10.97 14.48
C ALA A 147 13.44 9.96 14.09
N LEU A 148 13.95 9.20 15.05
CA LEU A 148 14.93 8.13 14.79
C LEU A 148 14.36 7.04 13.87
N LEU A 149 13.13 6.59 14.11
CA LEU A 149 12.46 5.60 13.26
C LEU A 149 12.28 6.12 11.83
N ILE A 150 11.95 7.40 11.64
CA ILE A 150 11.83 8.03 10.31
C ILE A 150 13.19 8.06 9.60
N ILE A 151 14.26 8.45 10.30
CA ILE A 151 15.62 8.46 9.73
C ILE A 151 16.02 7.05 9.32
N PHE A 152 15.86 6.08 10.23
CA PHE A 152 16.13 4.67 9.96
C PHE A 152 15.31 4.16 8.77
N TRP A 153 14.02 4.51 8.69
CA TRP A 153 13.15 4.12 7.58
C TRP A 153 13.63 4.69 6.25
N LYS A 154 14.04 5.95 6.20
CA LYS A 154 14.59 6.57 4.98
C LYS A 154 15.85 5.84 4.52
N VAL A 155 16.79 5.58 5.43
CA VAL A 155 18.02 4.82 5.12
C VAL A 155 17.67 3.42 4.63
N TYR A 156 16.79 2.71 5.34
CA TYR A 156 16.32 1.38 4.96
C TYR A 156 15.69 1.37 3.56
N LEU A 157 14.88 2.37 3.20
CA LEU A 157 14.26 2.45 1.87
C LEU A 157 15.30 2.59 0.75
N ILE A 158 16.36 3.38 0.96
CA ILE A 158 17.43 3.56 -0.04
C ILE A 158 18.11 2.21 -0.32
N PHE A 159 18.57 1.52 0.72
CA PHE A 159 19.20 0.21 0.58
C PHE A 159 18.24 -0.84 0.00
N ARG A 160 16.98 -0.83 0.41
CA ARG A 160 15.97 -1.75 -0.13
C ARG A 160 15.74 -1.53 -1.62
N GLN A 161 15.75 -0.29 -2.10
CA GLN A 161 15.59 0.01 -3.52
C GLN A 161 16.76 -0.54 -4.34
N GLN A 162 17.99 -0.43 -3.85
CA GLN A 162 19.16 -1.02 -4.49
C GLN A 162 19.01 -2.55 -4.56
N GLN A 163 18.68 -3.18 -3.43
CA GLN A 163 18.51 -4.63 -3.37
C GLN A 163 17.36 -5.17 -4.24
N LYS A 164 16.26 -4.43 -4.38
CA LYS A 164 15.11 -4.82 -5.21
C LYS A 164 15.48 -5.01 -6.68
N ARG A 165 16.48 -4.28 -7.19
CA ARG A 165 16.95 -4.42 -8.58
C ARG A 165 17.53 -5.81 -8.85
N HIS A 166 18.11 -6.41 -7.81
CA HIS A 166 18.76 -7.71 -7.86
C HIS A 166 17.86 -8.87 -7.39
N ASP A 167 16.62 -8.60 -6.95
CA ASP A 167 15.72 -9.64 -6.42
C ASP A 167 15.35 -10.68 -7.50
N CYS A 168 15.41 -10.32 -8.79
CA CYS A 168 15.10 -11.17 -9.93
C CYS A 168 16.35 -11.68 -10.67
N ASP A 169 17.56 -11.39 -10.20
CA ASP A 169 18.79 -11.88 -10.83
C ASP A 169 18.78 -13.41 -10.90
N GLY A 170 19.11 -13.95 -12.07
CA GLY A 170 19.06 -15.39 -12.36
C GLY A 170 17.66 -15.96 -12.67
N CYS A 171 16.62 -15.12 -12.80
CA CYS A 171 15.32 -15.58 -13.27
C CYS A 171 15.33 -15.79 -14.80
N LEU A 172 14.92 -16.97 -15.27
CA LEU A 172 14.86 -17.30 -16.70
C LEU A 172 13.93 -16.37 -17.49
N GLU A 173 12.85 -15.92 -16.86
CA GLU A 173 11.86 -15.03 -17.48
C GLU A 173 12.32 -13.57 -17.57
N PHE A 174 13.43 -13.19 -16.92
CA PHE A 174 13.83 -11.79 -16.81
C PHE A 174 14.18 -11.15 -18.16
N HIS A 175 14.72 -11.92 -19.09
CA HIS A 175 15.11 -11.45 -20.43
C HIS A 175 14.00 -11.59 -21.46
N ASN A 176 12.87 -12.22 -21.10
CA ASN A 176 11.76 -12.37 -22.01
C ASN A 176 11.00 -11.03 -22.09
N ASN A 177 10.68 -10.57 -23.30
CA ASN A 177 9.86 -9.37 -23.53
C ASN A 177 8.37 -9.58 -23.20
N GLU A 178 8.07 -10.55 -22.34
CA GLU A 178 6.73 -10.96 -21.95
C GLU A 178 6.45 -10.60 -20.50
N ILE A 179 5.17 -10.66 -20.12
CA ILE A 179 4.78 -10.45 -18.72
C ILE A 179 5.21 -11.68 -17.92
N CYS A 180 6.11 -11.48 -16.95
CA CYS A 180 6.51 -12.51 -16.00
C CYS A 180 5.29 -13.25 -15.43
N THR A 181 5.40 -14.57 -15.30
CA THR A 181 4.35 -15.45 -14.79
C THR A 181 3.86 -15.01 -13.42
N GLY A 182 4.75 -14.48 -12.58
CA GLY A 182 4.41 -13.92 -11.26
C GLY A 182 3.54 -12.66 -11.29
N PHE A 183 3.44 -11.98 -12.44
CA PHE A 183 2.57 -10.83 -12.65
C PHE A 183 1.38 -11.11 -13.59
N SER A 184 1.32 -12.30 -14.17
CA SER A 184 0.30 -12.68 -15.16
C SER A 184 -1.12 -12.55 -14.60
N PHE A 185 -1.34 -13.00 -13.36
CA PHE A 185 -2.63 -12.92 -12.68
C PHE A 185 -3.07 -11.46 -12.46
N GLN A 186 -2.18 -10.60 -11.94
CA GLN A 186 -2.49 -9.17 -11.76
C GLN A 186 -2.77 -8.51 -13.12
N ALA A 187 -1.94 -8.77 -14.13
CA ALA A 187 -2.09 -8.21 -15.47
C ALA A 187 -3.42 -8.62 -16.11
N GLN A 188 -3.83 -9.88 -15.99
CA GLN A 188 -5.10 -10.35 -16.54
C GLN A 188 -6.30 -9.65 -15.88
N ARG A 189 -6.26 -9.45 -14.56
CA ARG A 189 -7.32 -8.75 -13.81
C ARG A 189 -7.38 -7.26 -14.18
N ILE A 190 -6.23 -6.60 -14.30
CA ILE A 190 -6.15 -5.20 -14.74
C ILE A 190 -6.70 -5.05 -16.15
N ARG A 191 -6.34 -5.94 -17.09
CA ARG A 191 -6.89 -5.94 -18.46
C ARG A 191 -8.42 -6.12 -18.48
N LYS A 192 -8.96 -7.00 -17.62
CA LYS A 192 -10.42 -7.19 -17.48
C LYS A 192 -11.10 -5.91 -16.98
N TYR A 193 -10.52 -5.27 -15.97
CA TYR A 193 -10.98 -3.96 -15.49
C TYR A 193 -10.95 -2.91 -16.60
N GLU A 194 -9.84 -2.77 -17.32
CA GLU A 194 -9.66 -1.77 -18.39
C GLU A 194 -10.68 -1.95 -19.51
N LYS A 195 -10.96 -3.20 -19.92
CA LYS A 195 -11.98 -3.51 -20.92
C LYS A 195 -13.37 -3.04 -20.48
N GLN A 196 -13.76 -3.35 -19.24
CA GLN A 196 -15.06 -2.95 -18.69
C GLN A 196 -15.14 -1.44 -18.46
N ALA A 197 -14.11 -0.85 -17.88
CA ALA A 197 -14.01 0.59 -17.65
C ALA A 197 -14.17 1.38 -18.96
N THR A 198 -13.47 0.95 -20.03
CA THR A 198 -13.58 1.55 -21.37
C THR A 198 -15.02 1.52 -21.88
N GLN A 199 -15.71 0.38 -21.76
CA GLN A 199 -17.11 0.28 -22.19
C GLN A 199 -18.03 1.23 -21.43
N ILE A 200 -17.84 1.40 -20.12
CA ILE A 200 -18.64 2.31 -19.29
C ILE A 200 -18.37 3.77 -19.66
N VAL A 201 -17.11 4.13 -19.88
CA VAL A 201 -16.71 5.47 -20.30
C VAL A 201 -17.32 5.82 -21.66
N LEU A 202 -17.21 4.92 -22.64
CA LEU A 202 -17.79 5.11 -23.98
C LEU A 202 -19.32 5.23 -23.94
N LYS A 203 -20.02 4.36 -23.19
CA LYS A 203 -21.48 4.40 -23.06
C LYS A 203 -21.99 5.64 -22.33
N SER A 204 -21.24 6.15 -21.36
CA SER A 204 -21.67 7.29 -20.54
C SER A 204 -21.40 8.65 -21.19
N GLY A 205 -20.54 8.71 -22.22
CA GLY A 205 -20.02 9.97 -22.77
C GLY A 205 -19.11 10.72 -21.79
N TYR A 206 -18.71 10.08 -20.69
CA TYR A 206 -17.81 10.67 -19.71
C TYR A 206 -16.40 10.73 -20.28
N VAL A 207 -15.70 11.87 -20.13
CA VAL A 207 -14.29 12.00 -20.51
C VAL A 207 -13.43 12.10 -19.25
N PRO A 208 -12.56 11.11 -18.96
CA PRO A 208 -11.63 11.15 -17.83
C PRO A 208 -10.74 12.39 -17.86
N LYS A 209 -10.39 12.91 -16.67
CA LYS A 209 -9.50 14.07 -16.52
C LYS A 209 -8.11 13.84 -17.14
N SER A 210 -7.63 12.59 -17.17
CA SER A 210 -6.34 12.21 -17.78
C SER A 210 -6.33 12.48 -19.28
N ILE A 211 -7.40 12.11 -19.99
CA ILE A 211 -7.54 12.33 -21.44
C ILE A 211 -7.76 13.82 -21.74
N ARG A 212 -8.57 14.52 -20.92
CA ARG A 212 -8.82 15.95 -21.10
C ARG A 212 -7.55 16.80 -21.07
N ARG A 213 -6.59 16.45 -20.22
CA ARG A 213 -5.28 17.12 -20.15
C ARG A 213 -4.51 17.02 -21.47
N VAL A 214 -4.51 15.85 -22.10
CA VAL A 214 -3.80 15.61 -23.38
C VAL A 214 -4.45 16.39 -24.53
N LEU A 215 -5.79 16.45 -24.57
CA LEU A 215 -6.52 17.20 -25.59
C LEU A 215 -6.32 18.72 -25.44
N GLY A 216 -6.35 19.22 -24.20
CA GLY A 216 -6.13 20.66 -23.93
C GLY A 216 -4.70 21.14 -24.20
N SER A 217 -3.70 20.28 -24.07
CA SER A 217 -2.31 20.63 -24.40
C SER A 217 -2.04 20.76 -25.90
N LYS A 218 -2.85 20.12 -26.76
CA LYS A 218 -2.69 20.19 -28.23
C LYS A 218 -3.27 21.47 -28.84
N GLN A 219 -4.21 22.14 -28.18
CA GLN A 219 -4.81 23.39 -28.69
C GLN A 219 -3.97 24.64 -28.41
N LYS A 220 -2.87 24.51 -27.65
CA LYS A 220 -1.96 25.63 -27.31
C LYS A 220 -0.66 25.62 -28.14
N LYS A 221 -0.55 24.75 -29.13
CA LYS A 221 0.54 24.72 -30.11
C LYS A 221 -0.06 25.07 -31.47
#